data_AF-A0AAU5DZL2-F1
#
_entry.id   AF-A0AAU5DZL2-F1
#
_cell.length_a   1.000
_cell.length_b   1.000
_cell.length_c   1.000
_cell.angle_alpha   90.00
_cell.angle_beta   90.00
_cell.angle_gamma   90.00
#
_symmetry.space_group_name_H-M   'P 1'
#
loop_
_entity.id
_entity.type
_entity.pdbx_description
1 polymer ?
#
loop_
_entity_poly.entity_id
_entity_poly.type
_entity_poly.pdbx_seq_one_letter_code
_entity_poly.pdbx_strand_id
1 'polypeptide(L)' 'MDKKNAMRAGAVAAGTTLMMLLMSSPALALTRDDGDDPGTGLSVMDTIGLYVVAPIALFAVIVGLVMVLDKSKKPA' A
#
# COMPACT_ATOMS: atom_id res chain seq x y z
N MET A 1 -18.01 -11.49 -51.39
CA MET A 1 -17.00 -12.07 -50.47
C MET A 1 -17.08 -13.57 -50.53
N ASP A 2 -15.96 -14.26 -50.72
CA ASP A 2 -15.92 -15.72 -50.75
C ASP A 2 -16.13 -16.33 -49.36
N LYS A 3 -16.86 -17.45 -49.29
CA LYS A 3 -17.13 -18.19 -48.05
C LYS A 3 -15.85 -18.55 -47.27
N LYS A 4 -14.75 -18.78 -47.99
CA LYS A 4 -13.42 -19.05 -47.41
C LYS A 4 -12.84 -17.82 -46.70
N ASN A 5 -13.06 -16.63 -47.25
CA ASN A 5 -12.57 -15.38 -46.65
C ASN A 5 -13.42 -15.00 -45.42
N ALA A 6 -14.72 -15.24 -45.47
CA ALA A 6 -15.60 -15.09 -44.30
C ALA A 6 -15.20 -16.03 -43.14
N MET A 7 -14.89 -17.30 -43.45
CA MET A 7 -14.43 -18.27 -42.44
C MET A 7 -13.08 -17.87 -41.81
N ARG A 8 -12.14 -17.37 -42.61
CA ARG A 8 -10.84 -16.88 -42.12
C ARG A 8 -11.00 -15.63 -41.24
N ALA A 9 -11.84 -14.68 -41.66
CA ALA A 9 -12.13 -13.49 -40.87
C ALA A 9 -12.79 -13.84 -39.54
N GLY A 10 -13.74 -14.79 -39.54
CA GLY A 10 -14.38 -15.29 -38.31
C GLY A 10 -13.41 -15.98 -37.36
N ALA A 11 -12.52 -16.84 -37.88
CA ALA A 11 -11.51 -17.51 -37.06
C ALA A 11 -10.51 -16.52 -36.44
N VAL A 12 -10.07 -15.52 -37.20
CA VAL A 12 -9.17 -14.46 -36.69
C VAL A 12 -9.88 -13.62 -35.63
N ALA A 13 -11.12 -13.17 -35.88
CA ALA A 13 -11.88 -12.37 -34.94
C ALA A 13 -12.18 -13.13 -33.63
N ALA A 14 -12.55 -14.41 -33.71
CA ALA A 14 -12.78 -15.26 -32.55
C ALA A 14 -11.48 -15.53 -31.78
N GLY A 15 -10.37 -15.78 -32.49
CA GLY A 15 -9.07 -16.00 -31.88
C GLY A 15 -8.53 -14.75 -31.17
N THR A 16 -8.63 -13.57 -31.80
CA THR A 16 -8.17 -12.31 -31.20
C THR A 16 -9.05 -11.88 -30.04
N THR A 17 -10.37 -11.99 -30.15
CA THR A 17 -11.27 -11.71 -29.02
C THR A 17 -11.04 -12.67 -27.87
N LEU A 18 -10.88 -13.97 -28.13
CA LEU A 18 -10.51 -14.94 -27.09
C LEU A 18 -9.16 -14.63 -26.47
N MET A 19 -8.12 -14.31 -27.24
CA MET A 19 -6.81 -13.93 -26.70
C MET A 19 -6.89 -12.64 -25.89
N MET A 20 -7.64 -11.63 -26.35
CA MET A 20 -7.87 -10.39 -25.60
C MET A 20 -8.63 -10.66 -24.30
N LEU A 21 -9.63 -11.56 -24.30
CA LEU A 21 -10.34 -11.99 -23.11
C LEU A 21 -9.44 -12.77 -22.14
N LEU A 22 -8.59 -13.67 -22.63
CA LEU A 22 -7.65 -14.44 -21.81
C LEU A 22 -6.52 -13.57 -21.23
N MET A 23 -6.11 -12.51 -21.92
CA MET A 23 -5.08 -11.57 -21.45
C MET A 23 -5.66 -10.47 -20.54
N SER A 24 -6.99 -10.29 -20.51
CA SER A 24 -7.66 -9.37 -19.58
C SER A 24 -7.99 -10.07 -18.25
N SER A 25 -6.94 -10.43 -17.53
CA SER A 25 -7.00 -11.02 -16.19
C SER A 25 -6.97 -10.01 -15.01
N PRO A 26 -7.67 -8.85 -15.04
CA PRO A 26 -8.03 -8.16 -13.81
C PRO A 26 -9.55 -8.15 -13.52
N ALA A 27 -10.40 -8.67 -14.42
CA ALA A 27 -11.86 -8.57 -14.27
C ALA A 27 -12.54 -9.81 -13.62
N LEU A 28 -11.82 -10.93 -13.44
CA LEU A 28 -12.31 -12.16 -12.81
C LEU A 28 -11.70 -12.40 -11.41
N ALA A 29 -11.10 -11.37 -10.81
CA ALA A 29 -10.65 -11.39 -9.43
C ALA A 29 -11.58 -10.50 -8.60
N LEU A 30 -12.77 -10.99 -8.30
CA LEU A 30 -13.57 -10.54 -7.15
C LEU A 30 -13.02 -11.10 -5.82
N THR A 31 -11.72 -11.45 -5.78
CA THR A 31 -11.03 -11.64 -4.52
C THR A 31 -10.71 -10.24 -4.02
N ARG A 32 -11.42 -9.79 -2.98
CA ARG A 32 -10.98 -8.62 -2.24
C ARG A 32 -9.56 -8.93 -1.78
N ASP A 33 -8.58 -8.14 -2.21
CA ASP A 33 -7.22 -8.30 -1.72
C ASP A 33 -7.19 -7.85 -0.26
N ASP A 34 -6.44 -8.52 0.61
CA ASP A 34 -6.30 -8.07 2.01
C ASP A 34 -5.60 -6.68 2.08
N GLY A 35 -5.03 -6.21 0.96
CA GLY A 35 -4.58 -4.84 0.77
C GLY A 35 -5.68 -3.80 0.56
N ASP A 36 -6.92 -4.20 0.26
CA ASP A 36 -8.08 -3.31 0.10
C ASP A 36 -8.78 -3.00 1.44
N ASP A 37 -8.51 -3.77 2.50
CA ASP A 37 -9.03 -3.51 3.85
C ASP A 37 -7.97 -2.79 4.68
N PRO A 38 -8.07 -1.46 4.87
CA PRO A 38 -7.11 -0.71 5.68
C PRO A 38 -7.22 -1.04 7.18
N GLY A 39 -8.11 -1.94 7.58
CA GLY A 39 -8.37 -2.29 8.98
C GLY A 39 -9.14 -1.21 9.71
N THR A 40 -9.20 -1.33 11.03
CA THR A 40 -9.81 -0.29 11.86
C THR A 40 -8.89 0.93 11.90
N GLY A 41 -9.34 2.04 11.29
CA GLY A 41 -8.61 3.30 11.30
C GLY A 41 -8.32 3.80 12.71
N LEU A 42 -7.19 4.47 12.89
CA LEU A 42 -6.80 5.06 14.18
C LEU A 42 -7.79 6.15 14.60
N SER A 43 -8.11 6.19 15.89
CA SER A 43 -8.85 7.33 16.42
C SER A 43 -7.98 8.60 16.36
N VAL A 44 -8.62 9.77 16.34
CA VAL A 44 -7.92 11.06 16.38
C VAL A 44 -6.97 11.15 17.58
N MET A 45 -7.37 10.57 18.71
CA MET A 45 -6.55 10.56 19.92
C MET A 45 -5.32 9.65 19.77
N ASP A 46 -5.47 8.50 19.12
CA ASP A 46 -4.34 7.61 18.86
C ASP A 46 -3.35 8.25 17.88
N THR A 47 -3.85 8.93 16.84
CA THR A 47 -2.98 9.64 15.89
C THR A 47 -2.18 10.73 16.58
N ILE A 48 -2.82 11.57 17.40
CA ILE A 48 -2.13 12.63 18.14
C ILE A 48 -1.16 12.03 19.17
N GLY A 49 -1.59 10.99 19.90
CA GLY A 49 -0.77 10.31 20.89
C GLY A 49 0.51 9.72 20.28
N LEU A 50 0.38 8.96 19.20
CA LEU A 50 1.50 8.25 18.57
C LEU A 50 2.40 9.16 17.74
N TYR A 51 1.86 10.11 16.99
CA TYR A 51 2.64 10.88 16.02
C TYR A 51 3.01 12.29 16.48
N VAL A 52 2.45 12.77 17.59
CA VAL A 52 2.78 14.10 18.14
C VAL A 52 3.33 13.97 19.55
N VAL A 53 2.57 13.34 20.45
CA VAL A 53 2.96 13.28 21.87
C VAL A 53 4.16 12.36 22.08
N ALA A 54 4.16 11.16 21.47
CA ALA A 54 5.27 10.22 21.66
C ALA A 54 6.62 10.76 21.16
N PRO A 55 6.74 11.40 19.97
CA PRO A 55 7.99 12.05 19.55
C PRO A 55 8.46 13.16 20.50
N ILE A 56 7.54 14.01 20.99
CA ILE A 56 7.87 15.08 21.95
C ILE A 56 8.37 14.48 23.26
N ALA A 57 7.69 13.45 23.77
CA ALA A 57 8.09 12.77 25.00
C ALA A 57 9.48 12.13 24.86
N LEU A 58 9.74 11.42 23.76
CA LEU A 58 11.05 10.85 23.44
C LEU A 58 12.14 11.92 23.41
N PHE A 59 11.88 13.05 22.73
CA PHE A 59 12.81 14.16 22.69
C PHE A 59 13.09 14.73 24.08
N ALA A 60 12.05 14.98 24.88
CA ALA A 60 12.20 15.49 26.23
C ALA A 60 12.99 14.53 27.13
N VAL A 61 12.76 13.22 27.00
CA VAL A 61 13.53 12.19 27.71
C VAL A 61 15.01 12.26 27.33
N ILE A 62 15.33 12.32 26.02
CA ILE A 62 16.71 12.42 25.55
C ILE A 62 17.39 13.68 26.10
N VAL A 63 16.73 14.83 26.01
CA VAL A 63 17.24 16.10 26.53
C VAL A 63 17.50 16.00 28.03
N GLY A 64 16.53 15.47 28.80
CA GLY A 64 16.68 15.29 30.24
C GLY A 64 17.86 14.38 30.59
N LEU A 65 18.01 13.26 29.87
CA LEU A 65 19.14 12.34 30.05
C LEU A 65 20.48 13.00 29.75
N VAL A 66 20.57 13.79 28.67
CA VAL A 66 21.79 14.54 28.32
C VAL A 66 22.15 15.53 29.41
N MET A 67 21.19 16.32 29.91
CA MET A 67 21.44 17.31 30.97
C MET A 67 21.90 16.66 32.28
N VAL A 68 21.30 15.54 32.66
CA VAL A 68 21.69 14.79 33.87
C VAL A 68 23.10 14.20 33.73
N LEU A 69 23.40 13.59 32.57
CA LEU A 69 24.70 12.98 32.32
C LEU A 69 25.82 14.03 32.23
N ASP A 70 25.56 15.19 31.62
CA ASP A 70 26.54 16.26 31.50
C ASP A 70 26.92 16.86 32.87
N LYS A 71 25.92 17.06 33.74
CA LYS A 71 26.14 17.51 35.13
C LYS A 71 26.92 16.50 35.98
N SER A 72 26.97 15.23 35.56
CA SER A 72 27.68 14.17 36.28
C SER A 72 29.18 14.13 35.99
N LYS A 73 29.68 14.92 35.03
CA LYS A 73 31.12 15.03 34.76
C LYS A 73 31.78 15.95 35.78
N LYS A 74 32.72 15.41 36.58
CA LYS A 74 33.60 16.26 37.40
C LYS A 74 34.52 17.08 36.47
N PRO A 75 34.67 18.40 36.71
CA PRO A 75 35.67 19.18 35.97
C PRO A 75 37.06 18.59 36.23
N ALA A 76 37.86 18.51 35.16
CA ALA A 76 39.27 18.09 35.22
C ALA A 76 40.15 19.17 35.86
#